data_AF-A0A7J2HFY8-F1
#
_entry.id   AF-A0A7J2HFY8-F1
#
_cell.length_a   1.000
_cell.length_b   1.000
_cell.length_c   1.000
_cell.angle_alpha   90.00
_cell.angle_beta   90.00
_cell.angle_gamma   90.00
#
_symmetry.space_group_name_H-M   'P 1'
#
loop_
_entity.id
_entity.type
_entity.pdbx_description
1 polymer ?
#
loop_
_entity_poly.entity_id
_entity_poly.type
_entity_poly.pdbx_seq_one_letter_code
_entity_poly.pdbx_strand_id
1 'polypeptide(L)'
;ETLKGYYGDPVTLMRVFLLDESTCERVFLRILSNLSELERDELWRERAKRGKHGGKIFVRLDKQEAFRGRIRQSDKDPIRVMVEIRGNLDSMRERLERRLQELEASDAP
;
A
#
# COMPACT_ATOMS: atom_id res chain seq x y z
N GLU A 1 11.05 9.81 17.32
CA GLU A 1 11.16 11.28 17.39
C GLU A 1 9.83 11.84 17.86
N THR A 2 9.84 12.81 18.79
CA THR A 2 8.63 13.53 19.22
C THR A 2 8.54 14.82 18.39
N LEU A 3 7.49 14.92 17.59
CA LEU A 3 7.18 16.09 16.78
C LEU A 3 6.08 16.92 17.46
N LYS A 4 5.92 18.17 17.02
CA LYS A 4 4.76 18.98 17.41
C LYS A 4 3.66 18.81 16.35
N GLY A 5 2.48 18.40 16.79
CA GLY A 5 1.28 18.33 15.96
C GLY A 5 0.76 19.71 15.56
N TYR A 6 -0.31 19.74 14.78
CA TYR A 6 -0.90 20.98 14.26
C TYR A 6 -1.28 22.00 15.36
N TYR A 7 -1.71 21.50 16.53
CA TYR A 7 -2.07 22.33 17.69
C TYR A 7 -0.95 22.47 18.73
N GLY A 8 0.27 22.04 18.42
CA GLY A 8 1.41 22.10 19.33
C GLY A 8 1.53 20.93 20.31
N ASP A 9 0.57 20.01 20.30
CA ASP A 9 0.61 18.78 21.10
C ASP A 9 1.80 17.89 20.70
N PRO A 10 2.45 17.21 21.66
CA PRO A 10 3.51 16.26 21.34
C PRO A 10 2.93 15.04 20.60
N VAL A 11 3.48 14.75 19.42
CA VAL A 11 3.11 13.60 18.58
C VAL A 11 4.32 12.70 18.42
N THR A 12 4.14 11.40 18.62
CA THR A 12 5.20 10.42 18.37
C THR A 12 5.20 10.02 16.91
N LEU A 13 6.34 10.19 16.22
CA LEU A 13 6.51 9.67 14.88
C LEU A 13 7.11 8.26 14.91
N MET A 14 6.34 7.31 14.38
CA MET A 14 6.77 5.93 14.15
C MET A 14 7.08 5.73 12.67
N ARG A 15 8.26 5.18 12.38
CA ARG A 15 8.66 4.78 11.02
C ARG A 15 9.08 3.33 11.04
N VAL A 16 8.53 2.55 10.12
CA VAL A 16 8.89 1.14 9.90
C VAL A 16 9.39 1.03 8.47
N PHE A 17 10.55 0.39 8.29
CA PHE A 17 11.13 0.13 6.98
C PHE A 17 11.17 -1.37 6.75
N LEU A 18 10.57 -1.80 5.64
CA LEU A 18 10.70 -3.14 5.12
C LEU A 18 11.68 -3.05 3.95
N LEU A 19 12.76 -3.84 4.00
CA LEU A 19 13.83 -3.80 3.00
C LEU A 19 13.95 -5.13 2.22
N ASP A 20 13.52 -6.23 2.84
CA ASP A 20 13.46 -7.54 2.20
C ASP A 20 12.36 -7.57 1.13
N GLU A 21 12.73 -7.91 -0.11
CA GLU A 21 11.83 -7.93 -1.26
C GLU A 21 10.62 -8.84 -1.02
N SER A 22 10.86 -10.03 -0.47
CA SER A 22 9.80 -11.01 -0.24
C SER A 22 8.77 -10.49 0.77
N THR A 23 9.23 -9.81 1.81
CA THR A 23 8.38 -9.22 2.86
C THR A 23 7.64 -8.00 2.35
N CYS A 24 8.33 -7.12 1.61
CA CYS A 24 7.70 -5.97 0.95
C CYS A 24 6.58 -6.40 0.02
N GLU A 25 6.82 -7.40 -0.82
CA GLU A 25 5.83 -7.92 -1.75
C GLU A 25 4.65 -8.56 -1.03
N ARG A 26 4.88 -9.40 0.00
CA ARG A 26 3.78 -9.99 0.80
C ARG A 26 2.91 -8.91 1.46
N VAL A 27 3.53 -7.89 2.06
CA VAL A 27 2.79 -6.79 2.70
C VAL A 27 2.01 -6.01 1.66
N PHE A 28 2.60 -5.72 0.51
CA PHE A 28 1.91 -4.97 -0.54
C PHE A 28 0.76 -5.77 -1.15
N LEU A 29 0.93 -7.08 -1.40
CA LEU A 29 -0.15 -7.96 -1.84
C LEU A 29 -1.29 -8.00 -0.83
N ARG A 30 -1.00 -8.06 0.47
CA ARG A 30 -2.05 -8.02 1.51
C ARG A 30 -2.81 -6.70 1.49
N ILE A 31 -2.14 -5.57 1.22
CA ILE A 31 -2.82 -4.28 1.05
C ILE A 31 -3.72 -4.33 -0.19
N LEU A 32 -3.17 -4.74 -1.35
CA LEU A 32 -3.92 -4.81 -2.61
C LEU A 32 -5.12 -5.75 -2.53
N SER A 33 -5.02 -6.89 -1.84
CA SER A 33 -6.11 -7.85 -1.67
C SER A 33 -7.28 -7.31 -0.84
N ASN A 34 -7.09 -6.20 -0.13
CA ASN A 34 -8.14 -5.52 0.65
C ASN A 34 -8.72 -4.31 -0.11
N LEU A 35 -8.19 -3.99 -1.28
CA LEU A 35 -8.73 -2.96 -2.17
C LEU A 35 -9.63 -3.62 -3.20
N SER A 36 -10.71 -2.94 -3.56
CA SER A 36 -11.51 -3.31 -4.74
C SER A 36 -10.68 -3.19 -6.03
N GLU A 37 -11.11 -3.87 -7.09
CA GLU A 37 -10.47 -3.78 -8.41
C GLU A 37 -10.38 -2.33 -8.90
N LEU A 38 -11.44 -1.54 -8.71
CA LEU A 38 -11.47 -0.12 -9.07
C LEU A 38 -10.40 0.69 -8.33
N GLU A 39 -10.26 0.48 -7.02
CA GLU A 39 -9.24 1.17 -6.20
C GLU A 39 -7.82 0.77 -6.62
N ARG A 40 -7.58 -0.51 -6.96
CA ARG A 40 -6.29 -0.97 -7.49
C ARG A 40 -5.99 -0.28 -8.83
N ASP A 41 -6.97 -0.24 -9.73
CA ASP A 41 -6.84 0.38 -11.04
C ASP A 41 -6.55 1.89 -10.97
N GLU A 42 -7.21 2.60 -10.06
CA GLU A 42 -6.91 4.01 -9.78
C GLU A 42 -5.47 4.18 -9.30
N LEU A 43 -5.02 3.35 -8.36
CA LEU A 43 -3.65 3.38 -7.84
C LEU A 43 -2.60 3.13 -8.94
N TRP A 44 -2.84 2.16 -9.83
CA TRP A 44 -1.98 1.90 -10.98
C TRP A 44 -1.99 3.06 -11.98
N ARG A 45 -3.16 3.63 -12.25
CA ARG A 45 -3.34 4.77 -13.17
C ARG A 45 -2.62 6.01 -12.65
N GLU A 46 -2.79 6.35 -11.37
CA GLU A 46 -2.08 7.47 -10.74
C GLU A 46 -0.56 7.27 -10.78
N ARG A 47 -0.09 6.04 -10.59
CA ARG A 47 1.33 5.74 -10.76
C ARG A 47 1.76 5.90 -12.22
N ALA A 48 1.01 5.38 -13.18
CA ALA A 48 1.36 5.42 -14.60
C ALA A 48 1.45 6.85 -15.17
N LYS A 49 0.74 7.83 -14.60
CA LYS A 49 0.90 9.27 -14.94
C LYS A 49 2.33 9.78 -14.80
N ARG A 50 3.16 9.12 -13.98
CA ARG A 50 4.58 9.47 -13.77
C ARG A 50 5.54 8.68 -14.66
N GLY A 51 5.02 7.96 -15.66
CA GLY A 51 5.78 7.14 -16.60
C GLY A 51 5.75 5.63 -16.29
N LYS A 52 6.18 4.84 -17.28
CA LYS A 52 6.16 3.36 -17.26
C LYS A 52 7.31 2.70 -16.51
N HIS A 53 8.36 3.45 -16.20
CA HIS A 53 9.40 2.98 -15.30
C HIS A 53 8.86 3.01 -13.86
N GLY A 54 9.27 2.04 -13.04
CA GLY A 54 8.86 1.86 -11.66
C GLY A 54 9.08 3.12 -10.81
N GLY A 55 8.48 3.18 -9.62
CA GLY A 55 8.68 4.26 -8.67
C GLY A 55 7.72 4.18 -7.51
N LYS A 56 7.43 5.31 -6.87
CA LYS A 56 6.73 5.33 -5.59
C LYS A 56 5.21 5.31 -5.76
N ILE A 57 4.58 4.38 -5.07
CA ILE A 57 3.13 4.29 -4.85
C ILE A 57 2.87 4.68 -3.41
N PHE A 58 1.82 5.47 -3.19
CA PHE A 58 1.42 5.92 -1.86
C PHE A 58 0.03 5.39 -1.55
N VAL A 59 -0.11 4.72 -0.42
CA VAL A 59 -1.40 4.25 0.11
C VAL A 59 -1.61 4.88 1.47
N ARG A 60 -2.84 5.31 1.74
CA ARG A 60 -3.25 5.91 3.02
C ARG A 60 -4.24 4.98 3.69
N LEU A 61 -3.82 4.35 4.79
CA LEU A 61 -4.63 3.39 5.52
C LEU A 61 -5.28 4.04 6.73
N ASP A 62 -6.55 3.71 7.00
CA ASP A 62 -7.25 4.15 8.19
C ASP A 62 -6.60 3.56 9.46
N LYS A 63 -6.17 4.44 10.35
CA LYS A 63 -5.46 4.06 11.58
C LYS A 63 -6.36 3.26 12.55
N GLN A 64 -7.64 3.61 12.64
CA GLN A 64 -8.58 2.97 13.56
C GLN A 64 -8.99 1.58 13.06
N GLU A 65 -9.19 1.44 11.75
CA GLU A 65 -9.51 0.15 11.15
C GLU A 65 -8.29 -0.78 11.13
N ALA A 66 -7.10 -0.26 10.87
CA ALA A 66 -5.85 -1.04 10.94
C ALA A 66 -5.60 -1.59 12.35
N PHE A 67 -5.89 -0.80 13.40
CA PHE A 67 -5.83 -1.27 14.78
C PHE A 67 -6.78 -2.45 15.06
N ARG A 68 -7.90 -2.53 14.32
CA ARG A 68 -8.86 -3.64 14.37
C ARG A 68 -8.54 -4.79 13.42
N GLY A 69 -7.36 -4.77 12.78
CA GLY A 69 -6.94 -5.79 11.82
C GLY A 69 -7.59 -5.67 10.43
N ARG A 70 -8.26 -4.55 10.13
CA ARG A 70 -8.91 -4.29 8.83
C ARG A 70 -8.10 -3.30 8.01
N ILE A 71 -7.91 -3.56 6.73
CA ILE A 71 -7.23 -2.65 5.81
C ILE A 71 -8.29 -1.86 5.04
N ARG A 72 -8.33 -0.54 5.23
CA ARG A 72 -9.23 0.38 4.52
C ARG A 72 -8.51 1.67 4.19
N GLN A 73 -8.85 2.30 3.07
CA GLN A 73 -8.31 3.60 2.70
C GLN A 73 -8.99 4.73 3.49
N SER A 74 -8.23 5.77 3.85
CA SER A 74 -8.76 6.96 4.53
C SER A 74 -7.83 8.15 4.38
N ASP A 75 -8.39 9.36 4.34
CA ASP A 75 -7.63 10.61 4.37
C ASP A 75 -7.52 11.22 5.78
N LYS A 76 -8.26 10.68 6.76
CA LYS A 76 -8.33 11.23 8.11
C LYS A 76 -7.30 10.59 9.02
N ASP A 77 -6.19 11.30 9.26
CA ASP A 77 -5.05 10.85 10.08
C ASP A 77 -4.54 9.42 9.73
N PRO A 78 -4.15 9.18 8.46
CA PRO A 78 -3.85 7.84 7.99
C PRO A 78 -2.46 7.35 8.38
N ILE A 79 -2.31 6.04 8.42
CA ILE A 79 -1.01 5.38 8.29
C ILE A 79 -0.58 5.53 6.83
N ARG A 80 0.52 6.25 6.59
CA ARG A 80 1.06 6.48 5.25
C ARG A 80 2.01 5.35 4.89
N VAL A 81 1.65 4.60 3.86
CA VAL A 81 2.49 3.54 3.28
C VAL A 81 3.06 4.04 1.96
N MET A 82 4.38 3.91 1.80
CA MET A 82 5.07 4.19 0.53
C MET A 82 5.72 2.91 0.06
N VAL A 83 5.37 2.49 -1.15
CA VAL A 83 5.94 1.31 -1.81
C VAL A 83 6.78 1.77 -2.98
N GLU A 84 8.05 1.38 -3.00
CA GLU A 84 8.94 1.65 -4.12
C GLU A 84 8.94 0.46 -5.08
N ILE A 85 8.41 0.66 -6.28
CA ILE A 85 8.49 -0.32 -7.37
C ILE A 85 9.72 -0.04 -8.22
N ARG A 86 10.45 -1.10 -8.58
CA ARG A 86 11.60 -1.03 -9.50
C ARG A 86 11.29 -1.77 -10.80
N GLY A 87 11.94 -1.40 -11.89
CA GLY A 87 11.77 -2.04 -13.19
C GLY A 87 10.61 -1.47 -14.02
N ASN A 88 9.95 -2.31 -14.82
CA ASN A 88 8.80 -1.92 -15.64
C ASN A 88 7.50 -2.01 -14.83
N LEU A 89 6.68 -0.94 -14.85
CA LEU A 89 5.44 -0.85 -14.09
C LEU A 89 4.37 -1.84 -14.60
N ASP A 90 4.21 -1.96 -15.92
CA ASP A 90 3.20 -2.81 -16.55
C ASP A 90 3.48 -4.29 -16.18
N SER A 91 4.73 -4.74 -16.34
CA SER A 91 5.15 -6.09 -15.95
C SER A 91 4.99 -6.36 -14.45
N MET A 92 5.25 -5.35 -13.59
CA MET A 92 5.07 -5.49 -12.15
C MET A 92 3.59 -5.61 -11.78
N ARG A 93 2.73 -4.79 -12.39
CA ARG A 93 1.28 -4.85 -12.20
C ARG A 93 0.75 -6.23 -12.58
N GLU A 94 1.07 -6.70 -13.79
CA GLU A 94 0.65 -8.03 -14.27
C GLU A 94 1.07 -9.15 -13.30
N ARG A 95 2.31 -9.09 -12.81
CA ARG A 95 2.83 -10.07 -11.84
C ARG A 95 2.05 -10.05 -10.53
N LEU A 96 1.74 -8.86 -9.99
CA LEU A 96 1.03 -8.72 -8.72
C LEU A 96 -0.46 -9.10 -8.85
N GLU A 97 -1.15 -8.68 -9.92
CA GLU A 97 -2.55 -9.06 -10.16
C GLU A 97 -2.70 -10.57 -10.34
N ARG A 98 -1.75 -11.23 -11.04
CA ARG A 98 -1.74 -12.70 -11.13
C ARG A 98 -1.64 -13.36 -9.76
N ARG A 99 -0.73 -12.87 -8.90
CA ARG A 99 -0.57 -13.40 -7.54
C ARG A 99 -1.80 -13.14 -6.67
N LEU A 100 -2.53 -12.05 -6.88
CA LEU A 100 -3.79 -11.80 -6.18
C LEU A 100 -4.86 -12.84 -6.57
N GLN A 101 -4.99 -13.14 -7.86
CA GLN A 101 -5.91 -14.17 -8.34
C GLN A 101 -5.58 -15.56 -7.78
N GLU A 102 -4.29 -15.90 -7.67
CA GLU A 102 -3.83 -17.16 -7.06
C GLU A 102 -4.19 -17.24 -5.57
N LEU A 103 -4.08 -16.13 -4.83
CA LEU A 103 -4.47 -16.06 -3.42
C LEU A 103 -5.98 -16.20 -3.24
N GLU A 104 -6.77 -15.51 -4.07
CA GLU A 104 -8.24 -15.59 -4.05
C GLU A 104 -8.74 -17.00 -4.42
N ALA A 105 -8.08 -17.66 -5.38
CA ALA A 105 -8.40 -19.04 -5.76
C ALA A 105 -8.03 -20.07 -4.68
N SER A 106 -7.01 -19.79 -3.86
CA SER A 106 -6.61 -20.66 -2.75
C SER A 106 -7.51 -20.53 -1.51
N ASP A 107 -8.21 -19.40 -1.35
CA ASP A 107 -9.18 -19.14 -0.29
C ASP A 107 -10.62 -19.49 -0.71
N ALA A 108 -10.83 -19.98 -1.94
CA ALA A 108 -12.12 -20.46 -2.42
C ALA A 108 -12.43 -21.86 -1.83
N PRO A 109 -13.65 -22.08 -1.29
CA PRO A 109 -14.04 -23.34 -0.64
C PRO A 109 -14.16 -24.53 -1.60
#